data_AF-A0A9P6EMS8-F1
#
_entry.id   AF-A0A9P6EMS8-F1
#
_cell.length_a   1.000
_cell.length_b   1.000
_cell.length_c   1.000
_cell.angle_alpha   90.00
_cell.angle_beta   90.00
_cell.angle_gamma   90.00
#
_symmetry.space_group_name_H-M   'P 1'
#
loop_
_entity.id
_entity.type
_entity.pdbx_description
1 polymer ?
#
loop_
_entity_poly.entity_id
_entity_poly.type
_entity_poly.pdbx_seq_one_letter_code
_entity_poly.pdbx_strand_id
1 'polypeptide(L)'
;MHFLFSKPSIIGKAGWVTQLVVDLGMRRKYIATQLIQMFKSHPLFDGVTAVGLVSTHPAACDALSKYVCQKIYSIDLNFCKEYAKSIVQSSPVNYVRTMKLRGSLFQDNVSSNAACCGFTDFYVDHAEPLQALTGYKNSGNWPLGELPEGHEFLTIHPVSPTPQ
;
A
#
# COMPACT_ATOMS: atom_id res chain seq x y z
N MET A 1 -15.81 31.12 1.68
CA MET A 1 -15.12 30.46 2.81
C MET A 1 -14.00 29.62 2.22
N HIS A 2 -12.76 30.11 2.27
CA HIS A 2 -11.59 29.43 1.68
C HIS A 2 -10.90 28.68 2.83
N PHE A 3 -11.00 27.35 2.88
CA PHE A 3 -10.22 26.55 3.80
C PHE A 3 -8.84 26.33 3.20
N LEU A 4 -7.85 27.08 3.68
CA LEU A 4 -6.44 26.80 3.42
C LEU A 4 -6.03 25.66 4.35
N PHE A 5 -6.05 24.43 3.84
CA PHE A 5 -5.37 23.32 4.50
C PHE A 5 -3.87 23.50 4.24
N SER A 6 -3.09 23.81 5.29
CA SER A 6 -1.64 23.66 5.21
C SER A 6 -1.33 22.19 4.92
N LYS A 7 -0.62 21.90 3.83
CA LYS A 7 -0.11 20.56 3.56
C LYS A 7 0.71 20.10 4.77
N PRO A 8 0.45 18.91 5.35
CA PRO A 8 1.29 18.39 6.41
C PRO A 8 2.71 18.23 5.85
N SER A 9 3.70 18.89 6.45
CA SER A 9 5.08 18.43 6.32
C SER A 9 5.15 17.08 7.04
N ILE A 10 5.31 15.99 6.30
CA ILE A 10 5.47 14.67 6.90
C ILE A 10 6.91 14.56 7.41
N ILE A 11 7.17 15.21 8.55
CA ILE A 11 8.32 14.90 9.38
C ILE A 11 7.85 13.81 10.33
N GLY A 12 8.25 12.56 10.09
CA GLY A 12 7.84 11.45 10.95
C GLY A 12 8.39 10.10 10.51
N LYS A 13 8.05 9.05 11.25
CA LYS A 13 8.53 7.69 11.01
C LYS A 13 7.60 6.95 10.04
N ALA A 14 8.17 6.25 9.07
CA ALA A 14 7.42 5.36 8.19
C ALA A 14 7.53 3.90 8.69
N GLY A 15 6.41 3.23 8.87
CA GLY A 15 6.34 1.79 9.16
C GLY A 15 6.14 0.99 7.87
N TRP A 16 6.93 -0.06 7.67
CA TRP A 16 6.84 -0.90 6.47
C TRP A 16 6.40 -2.32 6.82
N VAL A 17 5.42 -2.83 6.09
CA VAL A 17 5.08 -4.25 6.06
C VAL A 17 5.82 -4.87 4.88
N THR A 18 6.95 -5.50 5.15
CA THR A 18 7.85 -6.06 4.13
C THR A 18 7.49 -7.49 3.75
N GLN A 19 6.89 -8.23 4.68
CA GLN A 19 6.39 -9.59 4.45
C GLN A 19 5.08 -9.79 5.21
N LEU A 20 4.07 -10.30 4.50
CA LEU A 20 2.79 -10.72 5.07
C LEU A 20 2.40 -12.04 4.41
N VAL A 21 2.68 -13.14 5.08
CA VAL A 21 2.43 -14.48 4.57
C VAL A 21 1.27 -15.10 5.33
N VAL A 22 0.24 -15.53 4.60
CA VAL A 22 -0.86 -16.32 5.13
C VAL A 22 -0.94 -17.61 4.35
N ASP A 23 -0.90 -18.73 5.07
CA ASP A 23 -1.08 -20.07 4.52
C ASP A 23 -2.35 -20.15 3.65
N LEU A 24 -2.25 -20.85 2.52
CA LEU A 24 -3.32 -20.92 1.52
C LEU A 24 -4.64 -21.45 2.11
N GLY A 25 -4.59 -22.47 2.97
CA GLY A 25 -5.75 -23.06 3.65
C GLY A 25 -6.36 -22.15 4.72
N MET A 26 -5.66 -21.06 5.06
CA MET A 26 -6.03 -20.10 6.09
C MET A 26 -6.39 -18.71 5.52
N ARG A 27 -6.27 -18.51 4.19
CA ARG A 27 -6.73 -17.28 3.52
C ARG A 27 -8.24 -17.11 3.61
N ARG A 28 -8.70 -15.86 3.40
CA ARG A 28 -10.12 -15.44 3.54
C ARG A 28 -10.73 -15.62 4.94
N LYS A 29 -9.90 -15.82 5.97
CA LYS A 29 -10.30 -15.88 7.40
C LYS A 29 -9.86 -14.63 8.19
N TYR A 30 -9.66 -13.51 7.51
CA TYR A 30 -9.21 -12.22 8.09
C TYR A 30 -7.87 -12.25 8.83
N ILE A 31 -7.03 -13.28 8.66
CA ILE A 31 -5.73 -13.41 9.35
C ILE A 31 -4.79 -12.26 9.01
N ALA A 32 -4.61 -11.97 7.71
CA ALA A 32 -3.80 -10.84 7.25
C ALA A 32 -4.25 -9.51 7.89
N THR A 33 -5.56 -9.30 7.96
CA THR A 33 -6.13 -8.12 8.61
C THR A 33 -5.82 -8.11 10.11
N GLN A 34 -6.04 -9.22 10.83
CA GLN A 34 -5.75 -9.28 12.26
C GLN A 34 -4.27 -9.02 12.57
N LEU A 35 -3.35 -9.63 11.80
CA LEU A 35 -1.91 -9.41 11.95
C LEU A 35 -1.53 -7.93 11.78
N ILE A 36 -2.07 -7.24 10.77
CA ILE A 36 -1.82 -5.81 10.57
C ILE A 36 -2.48 -4.97 11.68
N GLN A 37 -3.68 -5.32 12.14
CA GLN A 37 -4.36 -4.58 13.21
C GLN A 37 -3.59 -4.62 14.54
N MET A 38 -2.82 -5.69 14.81
CA MET A 38 -1.97 -5.78 15.99
C MET A 38 -0.88 -4.70 16.04
N PHE A 39 -0.53 -4.08 14.92
CA PHE A 39 0.43 -2.96 14.90
C PHE A 39 -0.07 -1.75 15.70
N LYS A 40 -1.39 -1.56 15.85
CA LYS A 40 -1.98 -0.43 16.59
C LYS A 40 -1.55 -0.39 18.05
N SER A 41 -1.25 -1.54 18.65
CA SER A 41 -0.84 -1.67 20.05
C SER A 41 0.63 -2.08 20.19
N HIS A 42 1.40 -2.12 19.10
CA HIS A 42 2.78 -2.58 19.12
C HIS A 42 3.76 -1.39 19.25
N PRO A 43 4.67 -1.37 20.24
CA PRO A 43 5.56 -0.22 20.49
C PRO A 43 6.44 0.19 19.30
N LEU A 44 6.75 -0.74 18.39
CA LEU A 44 7.48 -0.43 17.15
C LEU A 44 6.74 0.55 16.23
N PHE A 45 5.42 0.68 16.37
CA PHE A 45 4.60 1.61 15.59
C PHE A 45 4.31 2.92 16.34
N ASP A 46 4.88 3.12 17.53
CA ASP A 46 4.76 4.37 18.28
C ASP A 46 5.41 5.54 17.52
N GLY A 47 4.59 6.56 17.24
CA GLY A 47 5.01 7.74 16.48
C GLY A 47 5.22 7.49 14.99
N VAL A 48 4.73 6.37 14.45
CA VAL A 48 4.62 6.16 13.00
C VAL A 48 3.55 7.08 12.44
N THR A 49 3.92 7.89 11.44
CA THR A 49 3.04 8.86 10.78
C THR A 49 2.58 8.41 9.40
N ALA A 50 3.23 7.39 8.84
CA ALA A 50 2.82 6.75 7.59
C ALA A 50 3.14 5.26 7.62
N VAL A 51 2.27 4.44 7.02
CA VAL A 51 2.53 3.01 6.83
C VAL A 51 2.52 2.66 5.35
N GLY A 52 3.43 1.78 4.95
CA GLY A 52 3.56 1.31 3.57
C GLY A 52 3.58 -0.20 3.46
N LEU A 53 3.06 -0.71 2.33
CA LEU A 53 3.12 -2.11 1.93
C LEU A 53 3.41 -2.18 0.43
N VAL A 54 4.30 -3.11 0.07
CA VAL A 54 4.54 -3.55 -1.30
C VAL A 54 4.09 -5.00 -1.38
N SER A 55 3.17 -5.31 -2.30
CA SER A 55 2.64 -6.68 -2.43
C SER A 55 2.05 -6.94 -3.80
N THR A 56 2.21 -8.16 -4.30
CA THR A 56 1.46 -8.65 -5.46
C THR A 56 -0.03 -8.88 -5.16
N HIS A 57 -0.40 -9.04 -3.88
CA HIS A 57 -1.72 -9.54 -3.50
C HIS A 57 -2.67 -8.41 -3.07
N PRO A 58 -3.80 -8.19 -3.77
CA PRO A 58 -4.72 -7.09 -3.45
C PRO A 58 -5.35 -7.19 -2.06
N ALA A 59 -5.51 -8.41 -1.52
CA ALA A 59 -6.02 -8.59 -0.16
C ALA A 59 -5.09 -8.03 0.92
N ALA A 60 -3.77 -7.99 0.67
CA ALA A 60 -2.81 -7.38 1.58
C ALA A 60 -2.93 -5.84 1.58
N CYS A 61 -3.14 -5.24 0.41
CA CYS A 61 -3.39 -3.79 0.30
C CYS A 61 -4.68 -3.39 1.02
N ASP A 62 -5.76 -4.13 0.82
CA ASP A 62 -7.05 -3.90 1.52
C ASP A 62 -6.94 -4.14 3.03
N ALA A 63 -6.11 -5.09 3.47
CA ALA A 63 -5.83 -5.26 4.89
C ALA A 63 -5.09 -4.05 5.50
N LEU A 64 -4.16 -3.43 4.77
CA LEU A 64 -3.50 -2.19 5.24
C LEU A 64 -4.45 -0.99 5.23
N SER A 65 -5.34 -0.85 4.25
CA SER A 65 -6.32 0.25 4.26
C SER A 65 -7.22 0.16 5.49
N LYS A 66 -7.64 -1.06 5.88
CA LYS A 66 -8.42 -1.30 7.10
C LYS A 66 -7.68 -0.94 8.37
N TYR A 67 -6.35 -1.03 8.39
CA TYR A 67 -5.54 -0.60 9.53
C TYR A 67 -5.70 0.89 9.81
N VAL A 68 -5.69 1.72 8.77
CA VAL A 68 -5.96 3.17 8.89
C VAL A 68 -7.46 3.53 8.86
N CYS A 69 -8.34 2.55 9.10
CA CYS A 69 -9.80 2.72 9.10
C CYS A 69 -10.37 3.25 7.77
N GLN A 70 -9.68 2.96 6.64
CA GLN A 70 -10.13 3.30 5.30
C GLN A 70 -10.61 2.06 4.54
N LYS A 71 -11.53 2.30 3.60
CA LYS A 71 -11.90 1.30 2.60
C LYS A 71 -10.94 1.40 1.43
N ILE A 72 -10.57 0.27 0.84
CA ILE A 72 -9.57 0.24 -0.24
C ILE A 72 -9.94 1.17 -1.41
N TYR A 73 -11.22 1.30 -1.78
CA TYR A 73 -11.64 2.19 -2.87
C TYR A 73 -11.54 3.68 -2.57
N SER A 74 -11.36 4.06 -1.30
CA SER A 74 -11.35 5.46 -0.84
C SER A 74 -10.00 5.87 -0.27
N ILE A 75 -8.93 5.15 -0.61
CA ILE A 75 -7.59 5.47 -0.14
C ILE A 75 -7.09 6.78 -0.78
N ASP A 76 -6.25 7.51 -0.06
CA ASP A 76 -5.69 8.78 -0.53
C ASP A 76 -4.54 8.56 -1.52
N LEU A 77 -4.87 8.50 -2.80
CA LEU A 77 -3.86 8.40 -3.88
C LEU A 77 -3.04 9.69 -4.03
N ASN A 78 -3.54 10.85 -3.60
CA ASN A 78 -2.76 12.09 -3.65
C ASN A 78 -1.62 12.03 -2.62
N PHE A 79 -1.88 11.47 -1.45
CA PHE A 79 -0.84 11.18 -0.46
C PHE A 79 0.24 10.26 -1.04
N CYS A 80 -0.17 9.16 -1.70
CA CYS A 80 0.78 8.28 -2.38
C CYS A 80 1.61 9.04 -3.42
N LYS A 81 0.96 9.83 -4.29
CA LYS A 81 1.64 10.61 -5.33
C LYS A 81 2.67 11.59 -4.76
N GLU A 82 2.32 12.26 -3.67
CA GLU A 82 3.16 13.29 -3.06
C GLU A 82 4.34 12.71 -2.26
N TYR A 83 4.13 11.63 -1.51
CA TYR A 83 5.10 11.15 -0.51
C TYR A 83 5.72 9.80 -0.81
N ALA A 84 5.26 9.04 -1.82
CA ALA A 84 5.79 7.70 -2.08
C ALA A 84 7.30 7.70 -2.29
N LYS A 85 7.85 8.66 -3.06
CA LYS A 85 9.29 8.70 -3.34
C LYS A 85 10.12 8.82 -2.07
N SER A 86 9.80 9.76 -1.18
CA SER A 86 10.56 9.98 0.06
C SER A 86 10.38 8.83 1.05
N ILE A 87 9.17 8.30 1.19
CA ILE A 87 8.86 7.18 2.09
C ILE A 87 9.52 5.88 1.63
N VAL A 88 9.54 5.62 0.31
CA VAL A 88 10.23 4.46 -0.27
C VAL A 88 11.74 4.57 -0.06
N GLN A 89 12.33 5.73 -0.37
CA GLN A 89 13.77 5.96 -0.22
C GLN A 89 14.25 5.92 1.24
N SER A 90 13.37 6.08 2.22
CA SER A 90 13.71 5.94 3.64
C SER A 90 13.59 4.50 4.16
N SER A 91 13.08 3.56 3.36
CA SER A 91 12.89 2.17 3.78
C SER A 91 14.20 1.52 4.22
N PRO A 92 14.25 0.78 5.34
CA PRO A 92 15.43 0.02 5.74
C PRO A 92 15.69 -1.19 4.81
N VAL A 93 14.70 -1.59 4.01
CA VAL A 93 14.78 -2.76 3.14
C VAL A 93 15.19 -2.35 1.73
N ASN A 94 16.29 -2.93 1.24
CA ASN A 94 16.93 -2.50 -0.01
C ASN A 94 16.00 -2.58 -1.22
N TYR A 95 15.30 -3.71 -1.42
CA TYR A 95 14.44 -3.86 -2.61
C TYR A 95 13.31 -2.83 -2.64
N VAL A 96 12.71 -2.51 -1.48
CA VAL A 96 11.74 -1.41 -1.37
C VAL A 96 12.44 -0.09 -1.68
N ARG A 97 13.55 0.21 -1.00
CA ARG A 97 14.29 1.48 -1.15
C ARG A 97 14.67 1.80 -2.60
N THR A 98 15.05 0.78 -3.38
CA THR A 98 15.56 0.95 -4.74
C THR A 98 14.53 0.68 -5.83
N MET A 99 13.30 0.27 -5.48
CA MET A 99 12.28 -0.03 -6.49
C MET A 99 11.93 1.21 -7.31
N LYS A 100 11.65 1.00 -8.59
CA LYS A 100 11.23 2.09 -9.48
C LYS A 100 9.73 2.28 -9.31
N LEU A 101 9.29 3.47 -8.90
CA LEU A 101 7.88 3.82 -8.86
C LEU A 101 7.29 3.85 -10.28
N ARG A 102 6.14 3.19 -10.47
CA ARG A 102 5.47 2.98 -11.76
C ARG A 102 3.95 3.16 -11.63
N GLY A 103 3.32 3.45 -12.76
CA GLY A 103 1.88 3.71 -12.84
C GLY A 103 1.55 5.19 -13.01
N SER A 104 0.29 5.47 -13.33
CA SER A 104 -0.19 6.79 -13.72
C SER A 104 -0.05 7.86 -12.63
N LEU A 105 0.19 7.45 -11.37
CA LEU A 105 0.51 8.39 -10.29
C LEU A 105 1.90 9.03 -10.45
N PHE A 106 2.84 8.32 -11.07
CA PHE A 106 4.26 8.70 -11.10
C PHE A 106 4.80 8.98 -12.49
N GLN A 107 4.07 8.58 -13.54
CA GLN A 107 4.52 8.65 -14.93
C GLN A 107 3.37 9.08 -15.85
N ASP A 108 3.69 9.90 -16.85
CA ASP A 108 2.77 10.22 -17.94
C ASP A 108 2.71 9.05 -18.95
N ASN A 109 1.57 8.88 -19.62
CA ASN A 109 1.38 7.92 -20.71
C ASN A 109 1.68 6.43 -20.37
N VAL A 110 1.13 5.94 -19.25
CA VAL A 110 1.28 4.54 -18.84
C VAL A 110 0.42 3.61 -19.69
N SER A 111 1.05 2.67 -20.41
CA SER A 111 0.36 1.70 -21.27
C SER A 111 -0.30 0.54 -20.52
N SER A 112 0.10 0.29 -19.27
CA SER A 112 -0.32 -0.88 -18.51
C SER A 112 -1.59 -0.71 -17.67
N ASN A 113 -2.23 0.47 -17.68
CA ASN A 113 -3.35 0.82 -16.78
C ASN A 113 -3.03 0.64 -15.27
N ALA A 114 -1.76 0.50 -14.89
CA ALA A 114 -1.33 0.52 -13.51
C ALA A 114 -1.44 1.95 -12.95
N ALA A 115 -1.94 2.09 -11.73
CA ALA A 115 -2.03 3.40 -11.08
C ALA A 115 -0.86 3.64 -10.13
N CYS A 116 -0.62 2.73 -9.19
CA CYS A 116 0.40 2.88 -8.15
C CYS A 116 1.08 1.54 -7.82
N CYS A 117 2.27 1.34 -8.37
CA CYS A 117 3.07 0.14 -8.16
C CYS A 117 4.58 0.45 -8.10
N GLY A 118 5.35 -0.54 -7.64
CA GLY A 118 6.80 -0.56 -7.72
C GLY A 118 7.26 -1.66 -8.66
N PHE A 119 8.24 -1.39 -9.51
CA PHE A 119 8.97 -2.44 -10.24
C PHE A 119 10.04 -3.01 -9.32
N THR A 120 9.89 -4.29 -8.96
CA THR A 120 10.74 -4.97 -7.96
C THR A 120 11.57 -6.11 -8.56
N ASP A 121 11.48 -6.36 -9.88
CA ASP A 121 12.10 -7.51 -10.57
C ASP A 121 11.68 -8.86 -9.96
N PHE A 122 10.53 -8.90 -9.28
CA PHE A 122 10.01 -10.09 -8.62
C PHE A 122 9.03 -10.83 -9.53
N TYR A 123 9.52 -11.87 -10.20
CA TYR A 123 8.76 -12.70 -11.13
C TYR A 123 8.28 -13.96 -10.42
N VAL A 124 7.03 -13.96 -9.97
CA VAL A 124 6.35 -15.13 -9.38
C VAL A 124 5.04 -15.40 -10.11
N ASP A 125 4.52 -16.60 -9.96
CA ASP A 125 3.18 -16.93 -10.46
C ASP A 125 2.13 -16.01 -9.82
N HIS A 126 1.59 -15.11 -10.64
CA HIS A 126 0.55 -14.17 -10.24
C HIS A 126 -0.87 -14.71 -10.48
N ALA A 127 -1.07 -15.98 -10.84
CA ALA A 127 -2.39 -16.51 -11.14
C ALA A 127 -3.41 -16.25 -10.01
N GLU A 128 -3.06 -16.57 -8.77
CA GLU A 128 -3.94 -16.36 -7.62
C GLU A 128 -4.10 -14.87 -7.23
N PRO A 129 -3.03 -14.05 -7.18
CA PRO A 129 -3.16 -12.60 -7.02
C PRO A 129 -4.02 -11.93 -8.10
N LEU A 130 -3.88 -12.32 -9.37
CA LEU A 130 -4.66 -11.78 -10.49
C LEU A 130 -6.14 -12.21 -10.40
N GLN A 131 -6.42 -13.46 -9.99
CA GLN A 131 -7.79 -13.90 -9.71
C GLN A 131 -8.43 -13.06 -8.60
N ALA A 132 -7.69 -12.80 -7.51
CA ALA A 132 -8.16 -11.94 -6.44
C ALA A 132 -8.40 -10.51 -6.94
N LEU A 133 -7.50 -9.97 -7.78
CA LEU A 133 -7.60 -8.64 -8.37
C LEU A 133 -8.87 -8.49 -9.21
N THR A 134 -9.21 -9.49 -10.03
CA THR A 134 -10.48 -9.52 -10.79
C THR A 134 -11.69 -9.37 -9.86
N GLY A 135 -11.68 -10.04 -8.71
CA GLY A 135 -12.74 -9.90 -7.70
C GLY A 135 -12.89 -8.47 -7.18
N TYR A 136 -11.78 -7.83 -6.80
CA TYR A 136 -11.79 -6.43 -6.34
C TYR A 136 -12.25 -5.46 -7.43
N LYS A 137 -11.78 -5.64 -8.67
CA LYS A 137 -12.18 -4.80 -9.82
C LYS A 137 -13.67 -4.95 -10.17
N ASN A 138 -14.19 -6.18 -10.21
CA ASN A 138 -15.61 -6.43 -10.49
C ASN A 138 -16.53 -5.83 -9.43
N SER A 139 -16.05 -5.69 -8.19
CA SER A 139 -16.79 -5.01 -7.12
C SER A 139 -16.70 -3.47 -7.18
N GLY A 140 -15.98 -2.90 -8.15
CA GLY A 140 -15.77 -1.46 -8.31
C GLY A 140 -14.84 -0.85 -7.26
N ASN A 141 -14.11 -1.68 -6.50
CA ASN A 141 -13.43 -1.23 -5.29
C ASN A 141 -11.90 -1.08 -5.43
N TRP A 142 -11.34 -1.17 -6.63
CA TRP A 142 -9.89 -1.24 -6.80
C TRP A 142 -9.28 0.03 -7.40
N PRO A 143 -8.50 0.81 -6.62
CA PRO A 143 -7.94 2.08 -7.09
C PRO A 143 -6.49 1.98 -7.62
N LEU A 144 -5.78 0.88 -7.39
CA LEU A 144 -4.35 0.78 -7.69
C LEU A 144 -4.04 0.40 -9.15
N GLY A 145 -5.07 0.16 -9.97
CA GLY A 145 -4.95 -0.21 -11.37
C GLY A 145 -4.54 -1.67 -11.58
N GLU A 146 -4.03 -1.99 -12.77
CA GLU A 146 -3.52 -3.34 -13.08
C GLU A 146 -2.19 -3.64 -12.37
N LEU A 147 -1.85 -4.93 -12.29
CA LEU A 147 -0.55 -5.42 -11.86
C LEU A 147 0.24 -5.93 -13.07
N PRO A 148 1.19 -5.15 -13.62
CA PRO A 148 2.07 -5.65 -14.67
C PRO A 148 3.06 -6.67 -14.11
N GLU A 149 3.58 -7.54 -14.97
CA GLU A 149 4.59 -8.54 -14.58
C GLU A 149 5.85 -7.89 -14.00
N GLY A 150 6.45 -8.51 -12.98
CA GLY A 150 7.63 -8.00 -12.28
C GLY A 150 7.35 -6.77 -11.39
N HIS A 151 6.08 -6.41 -11.20
CA HIS A 151 5.65 -5.32 -10.34
C HIS A 151 4.89 -5.82 -9.12
N GLU A 152 4.83 -4.95 -8.12
CA GLU A 152 4.03 -5.12 -6.91
C GLU A 152 3.22 -3.86 -6.67
N PHE A 153 1.98 -4.00 -6.19
CA PHE A 153 1.18 -2.87 -5.78
C PHE A 153 1.88 -2.12 -4.65
N LEU A 154 1.87 -0.79 -4.73
CA LEU A 154 2.35 0.08 -3.68
C LEU A 154 1.14 0.76 -3.06
N THR A 155 0.99 0.63 -1.74
CA THR A 155 0.01 1.40 -0.99
C THR A 155 0.66 2.01 0.24
N ILE A 156 0.44 3.31 0.44
CA ILE A 156 0.99 4.08 1.55
C ILE A 156 -0.14 4.93 2.12
N HIS A 157 -0.31 4.88 3.44
CA HIS A 157 -1.35 5.63 4.13
C HIS A 157 -0.78 6.52 5.22
N PRO A 158 -1.34 7.73 5.42
CA PRO A 158 -1.10 8.48 6.64
C PRO A 158 -1.69 7.69 7.83
N VAL A 159 -0.96 7.68 8.94
CA VAL A 159 -1.48 7.22 10.22
C VAL A 159 -1.92 8.44 10.99
N SER A 160 -3.23 8.53 11.29
CA SER A 160 -3.72 9.56 12.20
C SER A 160 -3.05 9.38 13.57
N PRO A 161 -2.62 10.46 14.23
CA PRO A 161 -2.16 10.38 15.62
C PRO A 161 -3.26 9.70 16.45
N THR A 162 -2.93 8.63 17.16
CA THR A 162 -3.86 8.06 18.15
C THR A 162 -4.21 9.18 19.13
N PRO A 163 -5.49 9.46 19.42
CA PRO A 163 -5.85 10.40 20.47
C PRO A 163 -5.14 9.94 21.76
N GLN A 164 -4.35 10.82 22.36
CA GLN A 164 -3.80 10.60 23.70
C GLN A 164 -4.92 10.59 24.73
#